data_AF-A0A928LE90-F1
#
_entry.id   AF-A0A928LE90-F1
#
_cell.length_a   1.000
_cell.length_b   1.000
_cell.length_c   1.000
_cell.angle_alpha   90.00
_cell.angle_beta   90.00
_cell.angle_gamma   90.00
#
_symmetry.space_group_name_H-M   'P 1'
#
loop_
_entity.id
_entity.type
_entity.pdbx_description
1 polymer ?
#
loop_
_entity_poly.entity_id
_entity_poly.type
_entity_poly.pdbx_seq_one_letter_code
_entity_poly.pdbx_strand_id
1 'polypeptide(L)'
;MIFTLFCISLPIVCIRFENSKIMYQPKKMVFSYGVRVYSEKTMKRFPKNLPEKCEDYYFKTEPCMPAQDYSPTAYLSFYTDTDAIKELERNCRENDGFIPECEITYEEYFEENEEHYEGDLKIIMLVYLQKRGLPPNVYHRLSDKKQAELDKDTIIYNFSESNKYGYAFDYDSGLVVMWG
;
A
#
# COMPACT_ATOMS: atom_id res chain seq x y z
N MET A 1 30.19 5.23 19.72
CA MET A 1 28.98 5.46 20.56
C MET A 1 27.78 5.95 19.74
N ILE A 2 27.93 7.00 18.92
CA ILE A 2 26.85 7.50 18.01
C ILE A 2 26.40 6.42 17.00
N PHE A 3 27.34 5.67 16.41
CA PHE A 3 27.05 4.61 15.44
C PHE A 3 26.23 3.45 16.05
N THR A 4 26.52 3.08 17.29
CA THR A 4 25.84 2.00 18.04
C THR A 4 24.40 2.39 18.40
N LEU A 5 24.17 3.64 18.79
CA LEU A 5 22.84 4.20 19.01
C LEU A 5 22.00 4.18 17.71
N PHE A 6 22.62 4.46 16.57
CA PHE A 6 21.97 4.37 15.26
C PHE A 6 21.52 2.94 14.93
N CYS A 7 22.40 1.95 15.09
CA CYS A 7 22.06 0.54 14.82
C CYS A 7 20.95 -0.03 15.73
N ILE A 8 20.86 0.44 16.99
CA ILE A 8 19.84 -0.04 17.93
C ILE A 8 18.50 0.69 17.74
N SER A 9 18.53 1.98 17.38
CA SER A 9 17.32 2.79 17.19
C SER A 9 16.62 2.58 15.84
N LEU A 10 17.37 2.21 14.80
CA LEU A 10 16.84 1.96 13.44
C LEU A 10 15.68 0.92 13.43
N PRO A 11 15.80 -0.27 14.04
CA PRO A 11 14.69 -1.21 14.15
C PRO A 11 13.48 -0.66 14.91
N ILE A 12 13.71 0.14 15.96
CA ILE A 12 12.64 0.74 16.76
C ILE A 12 11.84 1.74 15.91
N VAL A 13 12.52 2.56 15.11
CA VAL A 13 11.86 3.49 14.17
C VAL A 13 11.04 2.73 13.13
N CYS A 14 11.50 1.58 12.63
CA CYS A 14 10.71 0.74 11.72
C CYS A 14 9.43 0.21 12.38
N ILE A 15 9.56 -0.32 13.59
CA ILE A 15 8.51 -1.10 14.25
C ILE A 15 7.48 -0.21 14.96
N ARG A 16 7.82 1.05 15.29
CA ARG A 16 6.94 1.95 16.05
C ARG A 16 6.45 3.14 15.21
N PHE A 17 5.61 3.96 15.82
CA PHE A 17 5.16 5.26 15.29
C PHE A 17 4.36 5.16 14.00
N GLU A 18 3.60 4.09 13.83
CA GLU A 18 2.79 3.82 12.64
C GLU A 18 1.79 4.94 12.38
N ASN A 19 1.25 5.55 13.45
CA ASN A 19 0.27 6.64 13.33
C ASN A 19 0.90 8.05 13.41
N SER A 20 2.23 8.18 13.32
CA SER A 20 2.91 9.47 13.44
C SER A 20 3.43 9.99 12.10
N LYS A 21 2.77 11.01 11.55
CA LYS A 21 3.15 11.65 10.28
C LYS A 21 4.57 12.24 10.31
N ILE A 22 5.02 12.76 11.44
CA ILE A 22 6.38 13.32 11.60
C ILE A 22 7.43 12.24 11.36
N MET A 23 7.10 10.98 11.67
CA MET A 23 7.99 9.85 11.45
C MET A 23 7.98 9.34 10.01
N TYR A 24 7.19 9.92 9.11
CA TYR A 24 7.13 9.50 7.71
C TYR A 24 8.50 9.53 7.04
N GLN A 25 9.21 10.66 7.07
CA GLN A 25 10.52 10.80 6.42
C GLN A 25 11.55 9.84 7.03
N PRO A 26 11.72 9.78 8.37
CA PRO A 26 12.57 8.78 8.99
C PRO A 26 12.21 7.35 8.55
N LYS A 27 10.95 6.93 8.66
CA LYS A 27 10.54 5.55 8.33
C LYS A 27 10.75 5.23 6.85
N LYS A 28 10.44 6.17 5.95
CA LYS A 28 10.68 6.03 4.51
C LYS A 28 12.17 5.84 4.22
N MET A 29 13.02 6.64 4.86
CA MET A 29 14.47 6.51 4.73
C MET A 29 14.95 5.15 5.25
N VAL A 30 14.56 4.74 6.45
CA VAL A 30 15.00 3.45 7.00
C VAL A 30 14.55 2.28 6.10
N PHE A 31 13.32 2.31 5.60
CA PHE A 31 12.86 1.29 4.66
C PHE A 31 13.65 1.28 3.35
N SER A 32 13.88 2.46 2.77
CA SER A 32 14.55 2.61 1.48
C SER A 32 16.05 2.34 1.52
N TYR A 33 16.72 2.65 2.63
CA TYR A 33 18.18 2.59 2.79
C TYR A 33 18.67 1.44 3.68
N GLY A 34 17.86 1.04 4.67
CA GLY A 34 18.28 0.14 5.74
C GLY A 34 17.88 -1.33 5.55
N VAL A 35 16.80 -1.60 4.81
CA VAL A 35 16.26 -2.97 4.70
C VAL A 35 16.33 -3.56 3.29
N ARG A 36 16.20 -2.77 2.23
CA ARG A 36 16.48 -3.21 0.86
C ARG A 36 17.82 -2.64 0.38
N VAL A 37 18.62 -3.46 -0.30
CA VAL A 37 19.81 -2.99 -1.04
C VAL A 37 19.36 -1.89 -1.99
N TYR A 38 20.05 -0.75 -1.92
CA TYR A 38 19.76 0.51 -2.63
C TYR A 38 19.19 0.28 -4.03
N SER A 39 17.92 0.66 -4.24
CA SER A 39 17.43 0.95 -5.58
C SER A 39 16.68 2.28 -5.55
N GLU A 40 17.15 3.25 -6.34
CA GLU A 40 16.49 4.55 -6.50
C GLU A 40 15.02 4.41 -6.90
N LYS A 41 14.68 3.31 -7.57
CA LYS A 41 13.31 2.94 -7.92
C LYS A 41 12.42 2.73 -6.69
N THR A 42 12.94 2.17 -5.59
CA THR A 42 12.14 1.97 -4.35
C THR A 42 11.82 3.30 -3.66
N MET A 43 12.75 4.26 -3.66
CA MET A 43 12.52 5.60 -3.11
C MET A 43 11.44 6.38 -3.85
N LYS A 44 11.42 6.26 -5.19
CA LYS A 44 10.47 6.95 -6.08
C LYS A 44 9.05 6.40 -5.95
N ARG A 45 8.91 5.16 -5.47
CA ARG A 45 7.60 4.48 -5.30
C ARG A 45 6.82 4.93 -4.07
N PHE A 46 7.40 5.69 -3.14
CA PHE A 46 6.65 6.38 -2.09
C PHE A 46 6.70 7.89 -2.33
N PRO A 47 5.63 8.66 -2.04
CA PRO A 47 5.61 10.09 -2.33
C PRO A 47 6.77 10.81 -1.62
N LYS A 48 7.31 11.86 -2.23
CA LYS A 48 8.45 12.56 -1.61
C LYS A 48 8.06 13.13 -0.26
N ASN A 49 6.88 13.73 -0.17
CA ASN A 49 6.26 14.26 1.04
C ASN A 49 4.83 13.71 1.14
N LEU A 50 4.26 13.67 2.34
CA LEU A 50 2.82 13.45 2.47
C LEU A 50 2.07 14.65 1.87
N PRO A 51 0.87 14.43 1.29
CA PRO A 51 0.00 15.53 0.89
C PRO A 51 -0.35 16.43 2.07
N GLU A 52 -0.73 17.67 1.79
CA GLU A 52 -1.10 18.65 2.83
C GLU A 52 -2.28 18.12 3.67
N LYS A 53 -3.34 17.66 3.00
CA LYS A 53 -4.40 16.88 3.64
C LYS A 53 -3.96 15.42 3.73
N CYS A 54 -3.72 14.96 4.95
CA CYS A 54 -3.37 13.56 5.20
C CYS A 54 -4.06 13.17 6.50
N GLU A 55 -5.17 12.45 6.47
CA GLU A 55 -5.95 12.08 7.65
C GLU A 55 -5.87 10.57 7.90
N ASP A 56 -6.07 10.14 9.14
CA ASP A 56 -5.98 8.72 9.55
C ASP A 56 -4.72 8.01 8.99
N TYR A 57 -3.58 8.68 9.14
CA TYR A 57 -2.28 8.22 8.66
C TYR A 57 -1.86 6.94 9.39
N TYR A 58 -1.43 5.95 8.62
CA TYR A 58 -0.85 4.71 9.12
C TYR A 58 0.30 4.26 8.21
N PHE A 59 1.51 4.12 8.75
CA PHE A 59 2.68 3.64 8.04
C PHE A 59 3.42 2.54 8.82
N LYS A 60 3.30 1.30 8.36
CA LYS A 60 4.01 0.15 8.93
C LYS A 60 5.17 -0.25 8.02
N THR A 61 6.32 -0.49 8.60
CA THR A 61 7.48 -1.08 7.90
C THR A 61 7.91 -2.32 8.67
N GLU A 62 8.09 -3.43 7.97
CA GLU A 62 8.50 -4.71 8.54
C GLU A 62 9.89 -5.07 8.02
N PRO A 63 10.89 -5.16 8.93
CA PRO A 63 12.23 -5.53 8.54
C PRO A 63 12.30 -7.01 8.16
N CYS A 64 13.26 -7.37 7.29
CA CYS A 64 13.61 -8.75 7.02
C CYS A 64 14.27 -9.37 8.26
N MET A 65 13.79 -10.54 8.71
CA MET A 65 14.54 -11.36 9.66
C MET A 65 15.47 -12.29 8.87
N PRO A 66 16.77 -12.37 9.21
CA PRO A 66 17.80 -13.06 8.39
C PRO A 66 17.60 -14.58 8.23
N ALA A 67 16.62 -15.18 8.92
CA ALA A 67 16.34 -16.61 8.87
C ALA A 67 15.19 -17.00 7.92
N GLN A 68 14.53 -16.03 7.28
CA GLN A 68 13.45 -16.28 6.34
C GLN A 68 13.71 -15.48 5.06
N ASP A 69 13.44 -16.06 3.89
CA ASP A 69 13.44 -15.39 2.57
C ASP A 69 12.37 -14.27 2.45
N TYR A 70 11.99 -13.67 3.59
CA TYR A 70 10.99 -12.64 3.70
C TYR A 70 11.60 -11.31 3.27
N SER A 71 11.10 -10.78 2.16
CA SER A 71 11.49 -9.45 1.71
C SER A 71 10.93 -8.39 2.66
N PRO A 72 11.65 -7.27 2.88
CA PRO A 72 11.14 -6.14 3.64
C PRO A 72 9.82 -5.66 3.03
N THR A 73 8.85 -5.34 3.88
CA THR A 73 7.56 -4.80 3.42
C THR A 73 7.19 -3.50 4.11
N ALA A 74 6.51 -2.62 3.40
CA ALA A 74 6.04 -1.33 3.87
C ALA A 74 4.59 -1.13 3.42
N TYR A 75 3.77 -0.54 4.29
CA TYR A 75 2.34 -0.31 4.05
C TYR A 75 1.98 1.07 4.57
N LEU A 76 1.59 1.96 3.66
CA LEU A 76 1.13 3.30 3.99
C LEU A 76 -0.34 3.41 3.61
N SER A 77 -1.17 3.93 4.52
CA SER A 77 -2.54 4.33 4.21
C SER A 77 -2.89 5.65 4.87
N PHE A 78 -3.72 6.46 4.21
CA PHE A 78 -4.23 7.73 4.72
C PHE A 78 -5.40 8.20 3.84
N TYR A 79 -6.20 9.13 4.33
CA TYR A 79 -7.17 9.87 3.53
C TYR A 79 -6.58 11.20 3.08
N THR A 80 -6.93 11.62 1.87
CA THR A 80 -6.53 12.92 1.32
C THR A 80 -7.64 13.48 0.43
N ASP A 81 -7.40 14.63 -0.19
CA ASP A 81 -8.33 15.20 -1.16
C ASP A 81 -8.10 14.65 -2.58
N THR A 82 -9.11 14.78 -3.43
CA THR A 82 -9.10 14.30 -4.81
C THR A 82 -7.94 14.84 -5.64
N ASP A 83 -7.50 16.08 -5.40
CA ASP A 83 -6.42 16.69 -6.19
C ASP A 83 -5.06 16.09 -5.81
N ALA A 84 -4.84 15.80 -4.54
CA ALA A 84 -3.68 15.02 -4.09
C ALA A 84 -3.68 13.59 -4.65
N ILE A 85 -4.85 12.92 -4.73
CA ILE A 85 -4.94 11.59 -5.37
C ILE A 85 -4.54 11.67 -6.84
N LYS A 86 -5.06 12.65 -7.59
CA LYS A 86 -4.67 12.85 -9.01
C LYS A 86 -3.17 13.07 -9.19
N GLU A 87 -2.53 13.82 -8.29
CA GLU A 87 -1.09 14.03 -8.33
C GLU A 87 -0.32 12.71 -8.09
N LEU A 88 -0.73 11.92 -7.08
CA LEU A 88 -0.14 10.62 -6.79
C LEU A 88 -0.34 9.63 -7.96
N GLU A 89 -1.52 9.61 -8.55
CA GLU A 89 -1.84 8.78 -9.71
C GLU A 89 -0.99 9.16 -10.92
N ARG A 90 -0.86 10.47 -11.21
CA ARG A 90 0.05 10.97 -12.25
C ARG A 90 1.48 10.49 -12.00
N ASN A 91 1.97 10.60 -10.76
CA ASN A 91 3.30 10.10 -10.41
C ASN A 91 3.44 8.59 -10.64
N CYS A 92 2.38 7.79 -10.41
CA CYS A 92 2.39 6.37 -10.73
C CYS A 92 2.60 6.15 -12.24
N ARG A 93 1.81 6.83 -13.08
CA ARG A 93 1.90 6.73 -14.55
C ARG A 93 3.28 7.16 -15.07
N GLU A 94 3.87 8.19 -14.50
CA GLU A 94 5.20 8.72 -14.89
C GLU A 94 6.38 7.83 -14.44
N ASN A 95 6.15 6.90 -13.49
CA ASN A 95 7.22 6.08 -12.89
C ASN A 95 7.01 4.57 -13.14
N ASP A 96 6.59 4.20 -14.35
CA ASP A 96 6.38 2.81 -14.81
C ASP A 96 5.25 2.06 -14.08
N GLY A 97 4.33 2.77 -13.43
CA GLY A 97 3.14 2.18 -12.84
C GLY A 97 2.12 1.83 -13.91
N PHE A 98 1.56 0.62 -13.85
CA PHE A 98 0.52 0.15 -14.75
C PHE A 98 -0.69 -0.36 -13.96
N ILE A 99 -1.87 -0.32 -14.58
CA ILE A 99 -3.08 -0.93 -14.04
C ILE A 99 -3.12 -2.36 -14.58
N PRO A 100 -3.15 -3.40 -13.72
CA PRO A 100 -3.27 -4.78 -14.18
C PRO A 100 -4.55 -5.00 -14.99
N GLU A 101 -4.44 -5.75 -16.09
CA GLU A 101 -5.61 -6.14 -16.86
C GLU A 101 -6.46 -7.13 -16.05
N CYS A 102 -7.77 -6.90 -16.03
CA CYS A 102 -8.75 -7.80 -15.44
C CYS A 102 -9.81 -8.08 -16.50
N GLU A 103 -9.88 -9.33 -16.95
CA GLU A 103 -10.76 -9.73 -18.06
C GLU A 103 -12.24 -9.82 -17.67
N ILE A 104 -12.55 -9.76 -16.37
CA ILE A 104 -13.91 -9.91 -15.84
C ILE A 104 -14.35 -8.63 -15.12
N THR A 105 -15.59 -8.21 -15.40
CA THR A 105 -16.23 -7.11 -14.66
C THR A 105 -16.62 -7.54 -13.25
N TYR A 106 -16.93 -6.57 -12.39
CA TYR A 106 -17.41 -6.89 -11.04
C TYR A 106 -18.75 -7.62 -11.10
N GLU A 107 -19.65 -7.18 -11.98
CA GLU A 107 -20.98 -7.73 -12.16
C GLU A 107 -20.92 -9.20 -12.60
N GLU A 108 -20.10 -9.51 -13.61
CA GLU A 108 -19.87 -10.90 -14.05
C GLU A 108 -19.26 -11.75 -12.92
N TYR A 109 -18.25 -11.22 -12.21
CA TYR A 109 -17.63 -11.95 -11.11
C TYR A 109 -18.61 -12.21 -9.96
N PHE A 110 -19.44 -11.23 -9.64
CA PHE A 110 -20.47 -11.32 -8.61
C PHE A 110 -21.50 -12.41 -8.96
N GLU A 111 -22.07 -12.37 -10.16
CA GLU A 111 -23.06 -13.36 -10.62
C GLU A 111 -22.51 -14.79 -10.59
N GLU A 112 -21.24 -14.99 -10.96
CA GLU A 112 -20.60 -16.31 -10.94
C GLU A 112 -20.30 -16.86 -9.54
N ASN A 113 -20.16 -15.98 -8.54
CA ASN A 113 -19.59 -16.36 -7.24
C ASN A 113 -20.50 -16.04 -6.03
N GLU A 114 -21.63 -15.38 -6.22
CA GLU A 114 -22.56 -15.03 -5.13
C GLU A 114 -22.97 -16.26 -4.32
N GLU A 115 -23.41 -17.34 -4.99
CA GLU A 115 -23.79 -18.59 -4.32
C GLU A 115 -22.58 -19.26 -3.64
N HIS A 116 -21.41 -19.22 -4.26
CA HIS A 116 -20.20 -19.87 -3.73
C HIS A 116 -19.75 -19.25 -2.40
N TYR A 117 -19.93 -17.93 -2.26
CA TYR A 117 -19.57 -17.18 -1.06
C TYR A 117 -20.77 -16.88 -0.15
N GLU A 118 -21.90 -17.55 -0.35
CA GLU A 118 -23.13 -17.36 0.45
C GLU A 118 -23.58 -15.88 0.53
N GLY A 119 -23.31 -15.11 -0.53
CA GLY A 119 -23.61 -13.66 -0.58
C GLY A 119 -22.70 -12.78 0.28
N ASP A 120 -21.56 -13.27 0.80
CA ASP A 120 -20.60 -12.46 1.54
C ASP A 120 -19.89 -11.45 0.62
N LEU A 121 -20.47 -10.26 0.53
CA LEU A 121 -19.97 -9.15 -0.28
C LEU A 121 -18.52 -8.76 0.05
N LYS A 122 -18.08 -8.94 1.31
CA LYS A 122 -16.71 -8.59 1.71
C LYS A 122 -15.70 -9.56 1.10
N ILE A 123 -16.02 -10.86 1.11
CA ILE A 123 -15.16 -11.88 0.48
C ILE A 123 -15.16 -11.71 -1.03
N ILE A 124 -16.33 -11.51 -1.64
CA ILE A 124 -16.45 -11.29 -3.09
C ILE A 124 -15.63 -10.08 -3.52
N MET A 125 -15.77 -8.94 -2.82
CA MET A 125 -15.01 -7.72 -3.12
C MET A 125 -13.51 -7.93 -2.93
N LEU A 126 -13.09 -8.59 -1.85
CA LEU A 126 -11.68 -8.91 -1.62
C LEU A 126 -11.08 -9.71 -2.77
N VAL A 127 -11.74 -10.80 -3.20
CA VAL A 127 -11.21 -11.65 -4.27
C VAL A 127 -11.24 -10.92 -5.61
N TYR A 128 -12.25 -10.08 -5.86
CA TYR A 128 -12.30 -9.22 -7.03
C TYR A 128 -11.12 -8.24 -7.07
N LEU A 129 -10.86 -7.52 -5.97
CA LEU A 129 -9.71 -6.61 -5.85
C LEU A 129 -8.37 -7.34 -6.01
N GLN A 130 -8.27 -8.60 -5.57
CA GLN A 130 -7.08 -9.43 -5.79
C GLN A 130 -6.86 -9.73 -7.27
N LYS A 131 -7.92 -10.04 -8.03
CA LYS A 131 -7.86 -10.20 -9.49
C LYS A 131 -7.43 -8.91 -10.19
N ARG A 132 -7.78 -7.74 -9.63
CA ARG A 132 -7.32 -6.42 -10.09
C ARG A 132 -5.93 -6.03 -9.58
N GLY A 133 -5.26 -6.92 -8.83
CA GLY A 133 -3.86 -6.80 -8.45
C GLY A 133 -3.59 -6.25 -7.05
N LEU A 134 -4.60 -6.13 -6.19
CA LEU A 134 -4.39 -5.81 -4.77
C LEU A 134 -3.94 -7.06 -4.00
N PRO A 135 -2.75 -7.08 -3.38
CA PRO A 135 -2.31 -8.26 -2.64
C PRO A 135 -3.19 -8.53 -1.39
N PRO A 136 -3.55 -9.79 -1.09
CA PRO A 136 -4.39 -10.13 0.06
C PRO A 136 -3.82 -9.61 1.40
N ASN A 137 -2.50 -9.70 1.56
CA ASN A 137 -1.81 -9.24 2.76
C ASN A 137 -1.86 -7.72 2.94
N VAL A 138 -2.06 -6.94 1.87
CA VAL A 138 -2.25 -5.48 1.95
C VAL A 138 -3.65 -5.21 2.49
N TYR A 139 -4.68 -5.86 1.91
CA TYR A 139 -6.07 -5.71 2.34
C TYR A 139 -6.26 -6.04 3.83
N HIS A 140 -5.74 -7.20 4.28
CA HIS A 140 -5.88 -7.62 5.68
C HIS A 140 -5.14 -6.74 6.70
N ARG A 141 -4.24 -5.84 6.26
CA ARG A 141 -3.56 -4.88 7.14
C ARG A 141 -4.33 -3.59 7.33
N LEU A 142 -5.33 -3.33 6.49
CA LEU A 142 -6.23 -2.20 6.63
C LEU A 142 -7.17 -2.43 7.82
N SER A 143 -7.58 -1.36 8.48
CA SER A 143 -8.67 -1.42 9.45
C SER A 143 -9.98 -1.84 8.75
N ASP A 144 -10.93 -2.39 9.51
CA ASP A 144 -12.23 -2.79 8.95
C ASP A 144 -12.95 -1.63 8.23
N LYS A 145 -12.80 -0.40 8.73
CA LYS A 145 -13.31 0.82 8.08
C LYS A 145 -12.72 0.99 6.67
N LYS A 146 -11.40 0.94 6.55
CA LYS A 146 -10.68 1.10 5.27
C LYS A 146 -10.94 -0.07 4.32
N GLN A 147 -11.11 -1.29 4.85
CA GLN A 147 -11.49 -2.46 4.05
C GLN A 147 -12.88 -2.31 3.41
N ALA A 148 -13.82 -1.67 4.11
CA ALA A 148 -15.19 -1.45 3.64
C ALA A 148 -15.32 -0.29 2.63
N GLU A 149 -14.31 0.58 2.54
CA GLU A 149 -14.28 1.70 1.60
C GLU A 149 -13.65 1.33 0.25
N LEU A 150 -12.86 0.24 0.18
CA LEU A 150 -12.35 -0.26 -1.08
C LEU A 150 -13.45 -1.03 -1.82
N ASP A 151 -13.68 -0.66 -3.07
CA ASP A 151 -14.79 -1.16 -3.87
C ASP A 151 -14.37 -1.51 -5.31
N LYS A 152 -15.36 -1.76 -6.17
CA LYS A 152 -15.12 -2.13 -7.57
C LYS A 152 -14.49 -1.02 -8.41
N ASP A 153 -14.63 0.24 -8.01
CA ASP A 153 -14.16 1.42 -8.74
C ASP A 153 -12.78 1.90 -8.26
N THR A 154 -12.30 1.36 -7.13
CA THR A 154 -10.93 1.54 -6.65
C THR A 154 -9.90 1.30 -7.75
N ILE A 155 -9.00 2.26 -7.97
CA ILE A 155 -7.97 2.20 -9.01
C ILE A 155 -6.69 1.61 -8.42
N ILE A 156 -6.22 0.51 -9.00
CA ILE A 156 -5.02 -0.20 -8.54
C ILE A 156 -3.88 -0.05 -9.54
N TYR A 157 -2.76 0.50 -9.08
CA TYR A 157 -1.51 0.57 -9.81
C TYR A 157 -0.50 -0.42 -9.26
N ASN A 158 0.19 -1.14 -10.14
CA ASN A 158 1.33 -2.00 -9.82
C ASN A 158 2.59 -1.57 -10.56
N PHE A 159 3.75 -1.85 -9.98
CA PHE A 159 5.08 -1.55 -10.56
C PHE A 159 5.88 -2.81 -10.90
N SER A 160 5.23 -3.97 -10.87
CA SER A 160 5.76 -5.27 -11.28
C SER A 160 4.61 -6.25 -11.42
N GLU A 161 4.71 -7.20 -12.35
CA GLU A 161 3.77 -8.33 -12.49
C GLU A 161 3.60 -9.16 -11.21
N SER A 162 4.60 -9.13 -10.31
CA SER A 162 4.52 -9.82 -9.02
C SER A 162 3.66 -9.12 -7.97
N ASN A 163 3.05 -7.96 -8.29
CA ASN A 163 2.24 -7.12 -7.41
C ASN A 163 2.91 -6.77 -6.06
N LYS A 164 4.24 -6.82 -6.00
CA LYS A 164 5.02 -6.54 -4.77
C LYS A 164 4.98 -5.08 -4.37
N TYR A 165 4.63 -4.20 -5.30
CA TYR A 165 4.60 -2.76 -5.11
C TYR A 165 3.43 -2.18 -5.86
N GLY A 166 2.70 -1.30 -5.19
CA GLY A 166 1.55 -0.69 -5.81
C GLY A 166 0.83 0.32 -4.93
N TYR A 167 -0.20 0.88 -5.52
CA TYR A 167 -1.10 1.86 -4.94
C TYR A 167 -2.53 1.39 -5.19
N ALA A 168 -3.41 1.67 -4.24
CA ALA A 168 -4.85 1.64 -4.44
C ALA A 168 -5.38 3.04 -4.11
N PHE A 169 -6.18 3.59 -5.02
CA PHE A 169 -6.81 4.88 -4.90
C PHE A 169 -8.32 4.69 -4.91
N ASP A 170 -8.97 5.04 -3.81
CA ASP A 170 -10.42 5.17 -3.75
C ASP A 170 -10.79 6.65 -3.74
N TYR A 171 -11.38 7.11 -4.84
CA TYR A 171 -11.67 8.52 -5.05
C TYR A 171 -12.88 9.00 -4.24
N ASP A 172 -13.80 8.09 -3.91
CA ASP A 172 -15.06 8.40 -3.22
C ASP A 172 -14.82 8.70 -1.73
N SER A 173 -14.02 7.88 -1.05
CA SER A 173 -13.63 8.11 0.34
C SER A 173 -12.38 9.00 0.49
N GLY A 174 -11.59 9.13 -0.58
CA GLY A 174 -10.29 9.79 -0.55
C GLY A 174 -9.17 8.89 0.03
N LEU A 175 -9.41 7.60 0.18
CA LEU A 175 -8.46 6.64 0.72
C LEU A 175 -7.33 6.35 -0.28
N VAL A 176 -6.10 6.48 0.22
CA VAL A 176 -4.88 6.06 -0.47
C VAL A 176 -4.27 4.90 0.30
N VAL A 177 -3.96 3.82 -0.40
CA VAL A 177 -3.21 2.67 0.13
C VAL A 177 -1.98 2.44 -0.73
N MET A 178 -0.85 2.15 -0.10
CA MET A 178 0.41 1.92 -0.78
C MET A 178 1.17 0.76 -0.15
N TRP A 179 1.85 -0.02 -0.98
CA TRP A 179 2.69 -1.13 -0.51
C TRP A 179 4.00 -1.26 -1.30
N GLY A 180 5.00 -1.89 -0.66
CA GLY A 180 6.31 -2.17 -1.26
C GLY A 180 7.22 -3.01 -0.39
#